data_AF-A0A662TE68-F1
#
_entry.id   AF-A0A662TE68-F1
#
_cell.length_a   1.000
_cell.length_b   1.000
_cell.length_c   1.000
_cell.angle_alpha   90.00
_cell.angle_beta   90.00
_cell.angle_gamma   90.00
#
_symmetry.space_group_name_H-M   'P 1'
#
loop_
_entity.id
_entity.type
_entity.pdbx_description
1 polymer ?
#
loop_
_entity_poly.entity_id
_entity_poly.type
_entity_poly.pdbx_seq_one_letter_code
_entity_poly.pdbx_strand_id
1 'polypeptide(L)'
;MYIYYPGCTLKSFAKRYEESALAVAKKLGIELVELKNWTCCGAVYSTPDDDLIHHVAAARNLVRAQVFSREVGSPNIVTLCAMCYHVLKRV
;
A
#
# COMPACT_ATOMS: atom_id res chain seq x y z
N MET A 1 -12.92 4.76 7.62
CA MET A 1 -12.27 4.97 6.31
C MET A 1 -10.77 4.68 6.44
N TYR A 2 -10.18 4.03 5.45
CA TYR A 2 -8.77 3.62 5.45
C TYR A 2 -8.11 4.03 4.13
N ILE A 3 -6.81 4.35 4.19
CA ILE A 3 -6.00 4.61 3.00
C ILE A 3 -5.66 3.26 2.35
N TYR A 4 -6.03 3.07 1.10
CA TYR A 4 -5.76 1.85 0.36
C TYR A 4 -4.52 2.01 -0.52
N TYR A 5 -3.50 1.20 -0.26
CA TYR A 5 -2.31 1.06 -1.08
C TYR A 5 -2.41 -0.21 -1.93
N PRO A 6 -2.70 -0.11 -3.25
CA PRO A 6 -2.93 -1.26 -4.10
C PRO A 6 -1.65 -2.01 -4.47
N GLY A 7 -0.54 -1.30 -4.62
CA GLY A 7 0.70 -1.83 -5.17
C GLY A 7 0.62 -2.14 -6.67
N CYS A 8 1.75 -2.50 -7.28
CA CYS A 8 1.84 -2.69 -8.72
C CYS A 8 1.08 -3.93 -9.21
N THR A 9 1.24 -5.09 -8.53
CA THR A 9 0.68 -6.37 -8.98
C THR A 9 -0.84 -6.36 -9.09
N LEU A 10 -1.55 -5.74 -8.14
CA LEU A 10 -3.01 -5.69 -8.16
C LEU A 10 -3.52 -4.86 -9.33
N LYS A 11 -2.83 -3.78 -9.68
CA LYS A 11 -3.22 -2.90 -10.79
C LYS A 11 -2.87 -3.46 -12.16
N SER A 12 -1.84 -4.30 -12.28
CA SER A 12 -1.39 -4.85 -13.57
C SER A 12 -1.87 -6.29 -13.83
N PHE A 13 -1.64 -7.21 -12.89
CA PHE A 13 -1.82 -8.65 -13.11
C PHE A 13 -3.01 -9.24 -12.35
N ALA A 14 -3.35 -8.67 -11.19
CA ALA A 14 -4.35 -9.22 -10.28
C ALA A 14 -5.57 -8.30 -10.10
N LYS A 15 -6.03 -7.65 -11.18
CA LYS A 15 -7.15 -6.70 -11.15
C LYS A 15 -8.45 -7.29 -10.61
N ARG A 16 -8.77 -8.54 -10.98
CA ARG A 16 -9.94 -9.27 -10.46
C ARG A 16 -9.87 -9.50 -8.94
N TYR A 17 -8.66 -9.68 -8.40
CA TYR A 17 -8.46 -9.83 -6.96
C TYR A 17 -8.71 -8.50 -6.24
N GLU A 18 -8.22 -7.38 -6.80
CA GLU A 18 -8.57 -6.04 -6.29
C GLU A 18 -10.08 -5.80 -6.30
N GLU A 19 -10.75 -6.02 -7.45
CA GLU A 19 -12.18 -5.77 -7.61
C GLU A 19 -13.02 -6.55 -6.58
N SER A 20 -12.71 -7.84 -6.40
CA SER A 20 -13.40 -8.69 -5.42
C SER A 20 -13.13 -8.25 -3.97
N ALA A 21 -11.89 -7.90 -3.62
CA ALA A 21 -11.54 -7.43 -2.29
C ALA A 21 -12.20 -6.08 -1.95
N LEU A 22 -12.25 -5.14 -2.89
CA LEU A 22 -12.95 -3.86 -2.71
C LEU A 22 -14.47 -4.05 -2.57
N ALA A 23 -15.06 -4.98 -3.33
CA ALA A 23 -16.47 -5.32 -3.20
C ALA A 23 -16.80 -5.93 -1.83
N VAL A 24 -15.93 -6.82 -1.32
CA VAL A 24 -16.07 -7.40 0.02
C VAL A 24 -15.90 -6.33 1.10
N ALA A 25 -14.88 -5.48 1.01
CA ALA A 25 -14.67 -4.38 1.96
C ALA A 25 -15.91 -3.47 2.05
N LYS A 26 -16.49 -3.09 0.91
CA LYS A 26 -17.72 -2.31 0.85
C LYS A 26 -18.90 -3.01 1.54
N LYS A 27 -19.06 -4.33 1.36
CA LYS A 27 -20.11 -5.12 2.02
C LYS A 27 -19.92 -5.22 3.53
N LEU A 28 -18.68 -5.19 4.00
CA LEU A 28 -18.33 -5.16 5.43
C LEU A 28 -18.40 -3.76 6.05
N GLY A 29 -18.80 -2.73 5.29
CA GLY A 29 -18.83 -1.34 5.76
C GLY A 29 -17.43 -0.72 5.90
N ILE A 30 -16.41 -1.32 5.28
CA ILE A 30 -15.04 -0.80 5.27
C ILE A 30 -14.86 0.07 4.03
N GLU A 31 -14.72 1.37 4.26
CA GLU A 31 -14.42 2.33 3.19
C GLU A 31 -12.91 2.42 2.94
N LEU A 32 -12.50 2.07 1.73
CA LEU A 32 -11.13 2.07 1.25
C LEU A 32 -10.93 3.19 0.22
N VAL A 33 -10.09 4.17 0.54
CA VAL A 33 -9.77 5.28 -0.35
C VAL A 33 -8.37 5.09 -0.91
N GLU A 34 -8.28 4.90 -2.23
CA GLU A 34 -6.99 4.68 -2.88
C GLU A 34 -6.05 5.88 -2.68
N LEU A 35 -4.83 5.59 -2.23
CA LEU A 35 -3.77 6.58 -2.07
C LEU A 35 -3.47 7.24 -3.42
N LYS A 36 -3.35 8.56 -3.49
CA LYS A 36 -2.98 9.26 -4.72
C LYS A 36 -1.47 9.15 -4.98
N ASN A 37 -1.08 9.05 -6.25
CA ASN A 37 0.32 9.11 -6.69
C ASN A 37 1.26 8.12 -5.98
N TRP A 38 0.81 6.92 -5.62
CA TRP A 38 1.68 5.88 -5.08
C TRP A 38 2.66 5.35 -6.13
N THR A 39 3.76 4.75 -5.68
CA THR A 39 4.73 4.03 -6.54
C THR A 39 4.90 2.60 -6.06
N CYS A 40 5.44 1.70 -6.90
CA CYS A 40 5.77 0.33 -6.50
C CYS A 40 6.51 0.31 -5.15
N CYS A 41 6.22 -0.67 -4.30
CA CYS A 41 6.79 -0.76 -2.95
C CYS A 41 8.29 -1.04 -2.97
N GLY A 42 8.84 -1.51 -4.10
CA GLY A 42 10.25 -1.85 -4.24
C GLY A 42 10.60 -3.18 -3.59
N ALA A 43 9.66 -4.13 -3.50
CA ALA A 43 9.93 -5.46 -2.98
C ALA A 43 11.02 -6.16 -3.81
N VAL A 44 12.17 -6.36 -3.16
CA VAL A 44 13.29 -7.17 -3.65
C VAL A 44 13.84 -8.00 -2.50
N TYR A 45 14.35 -9.17 -2.84
CA TYR A 45 15.07 -10.03 -1.89
C TYR A 45 16.51 -9.57 -1.82
N SER A 46 16.81 -8.64 -0.92
CA SER A 46 18.19 -8.29 -0.60
C SER A 46 18.62 -9.00 0.66
N THR A 47 19.81 -9.60 0.60
CA THR A 47 20.45 -10.36 1.67
C THR A 47 21.36 -9.54 2.59
N PRO A 48 21.90 -8.36 2.22
CA PRO A 48 22.66 -7.51 3.15
C PRO A 48 21.75 -6.70 4.09
N ASP A 49 22.14 -6.62 5.36
CA ASP A 49 21.41 -5.85 6.39
C ASP A 49 21.57 -4.32 6.25
N ASP A 50 22.59 -3.84 5.54
CA ASP A 50 22.88 -2.40 5.33
C ASP A 50 22.31 -1.83 4.02
N ASP A 51 21.26 -2.46 3.49
CA ASP A 51 20.69 -2.10 2.19
C ASP A 51 19.60 -1.03 2.30
N LEU A 52 20.02 0.20 2.61
CA LEU A 52 19.12 1.35 2.80
C LEU A 52 18.32 1.71 1.53
N ILE A 53 18.80 1.35 0.33
CA ILE A 53 18.16 1.76 -0.93
C ILE A 53 16.74 1.16 -1.06
N HIS A 54 16.51 0.00 -0.45
CA HIS A 54 15.23 -0.72 -0.53
C HIS A 54 14.14 -0.09 0.34
N HIS A 55 14.52 0.75 1.30
CA HIS A 55 13.55 1.49 2.12
C HIS A 55 13.04 2.76 1.43
N VAL A 56 13.75 3.29 0.42
CA VAL A 56 13.41 4.57 -0.22
C VAL A 56 12.01 4.56 -0.85
N ALA A 57 11.65 3.49 -1.55
CA ALA A 57 10.35 3.36 -2.19
C ALA A 57 9.20 3.27 -1.17
N ALA A 58 9.41 2.51 -0.09
CA ALA A 58 8.48 2.39 1.01
C ALA A 58 8.31 3.74 1.75
N ALA A 59 9.41 4.37 2.15
CA ALA A 59 9.41 5.67 2.82
C ALA A 59 8.67 6.74 2.00
N ARG A 60 8.91 6.81 0.69
CA ARG A 60 8.20 7.73 -0.21
C ARG A 60 6.69 7.50 -0.19
N ASN A 61 6.25 6.25 -0.21
CA ASN A 61 4.82 5.92 -0.16
C ASN A 61 4.21 6.25 1.21
N LEU A 62 4.94 6.01 2.31
CA LEU A 62 4.49 6.35 3.67
C LEU A 62 4.38 7.86 3.88
N VAL A 63 5.34 8.65 3.39
CA VAL A 63 5.25 10.12 3.42
C VAL A 63 4.04 10.62 2.66
N ARG A 64 3.75 10.04 1.48
CA ARG A 64 2.54 10.36 0.71
C ARG A 64 1.27 9.98 1.47
N ALA A 65 1.25 8.81 2.09
CA ALA A 65 0.13 8.38 2.91
C ALA A 65 -0.08 9.28 4.14
N GLN A 66 0.99 9.77 4.75
CA GLN A 66 0.94 10.72 5.87
C GLN A 66 0.38 12.09 5.45
N VAL A 67 0.68 12.55 4.24
CA VAL A 67 0.05 13.76 3.70
C VAL A 67 -1.42 13.49 3.41
N PHE A 68 -1.71 12.37 2.75
CA PHE A 68 -3.06 11.97 2.34
C PHE A 68 -3.97 11.63 3.53
N SER A 69 -3.42 11.21 4.67
CA SER A 69 -4.19 10.93 5.88
C SER A 69 -4.95 12.14 6.41
N ARG A 70 -4.50 13.36 6.10
CA ARG A 70 -5.20 14.60 6.43
C ARG A 70 -6.44 14.82 5.57
N GLU A 71 -6.40 14.39 4.30
CA GLU A 71 -7.57 14.42 3.40
C GLU A 71 -8.59 13.34 3.79
N VAL A 72 -8.11 12.15 4.16
CA VAL A 72 -8.95 10.98 4.49
C VAL A 72 -9.43 11.01 5.95
N GLY A 73 -8.79 11.78 6.83
CA GLY A 73 -9.07 11.79 8.26
C GLY A 73 -8.72 10.46 8.96
N SER A 74 -7.78 9.69 8.40
CA SER A 74 -7.38 8.37 8.91
C SER A 74 -5.90 8.10 8.68
N PRO A 75 -5.13 7.71 9.72
CA PRO A 75 -3.72 7.38 9.59
C PRO A 75 -3.47 5.95 9.08
N ASN A 76 -4.54 5.14 9.00
CA ASN A 76 -4.40 3.71 8.77
C ASN A 76 -4.29 3.38 7.28
N ILE A 77 -3.22 2.66 6.93
CA ILE A 77 -2.96 2.17 5.57
C ILE A 77 -3.30 0.68 5.50
N VAL A 78 -3.99 0.29 4.44
CA VAL A 78 -4.37 -1.09 4.13
C VAL A 78 -3.78 -1.45 2.77
N THR A 79 -3.24 -2.67 2.66
CA THR A 79 -2.82 -3.24 1.38
C THR A 79 -3.24 -4.71 1.32
N LEU A 80 -3.49 -5.18 0.11
CA LEU A 80 -3.93 -6.56 -0.17
C LEU A 80 -2.78 -7.45 -0.65
N CYS A 81 -1.59 -6.89 -0.84
CA CYS A 81 -0.39 -7.61 -1.25
C CYS A 81 0.52 -7.86 -0.03
N ALA A 82 0.76 -9.12 0.30
CA ALA A 82 1.62 -9.51 1.42
C ALA A 82 3.05 -8.94 1.30
N MET A 83 3.57 -8.83 0.08
CA MET A 83 4.90 -8.24 -0.16
C MET A 83 4.91 -6.73 0.07
N CYS A 84 3.87 -6.03 -0.39
CA CYS A 84 3.73 -4.61 -0.12
C CYS A 84 3.61 -4.35 1.39
N TYR A 85 2.81 -5.15 2.10
CA TYR A 85 2.67 -5.05 3.55
C TYR A 85 4.01 -5.21 4.25
N HIS A 86 4.74 -6.27 3.90
CA HIS A 86 6.02 -6.60 4.52
C HIS A 86 7.07 -5.50 4.30
N VAL A 87 7.16 -4.94 3.09
CA VAL A 87 8.10 -3.87 2.77
C VAL A 87 7.73 -2.55 3.44
N LEU A 88 6.44 -2.18 3.43
CA LEU A 88 5.97 -0.94 4.06
C LEU A 88 6.10 -0.99 5.59
N LYS A 89 5.90 -2.14 6.23
CA LYS A 89 5.98 -2.30 7.70
C LYS A 89 7.40 -2.21 8.25
N ARG A 90 8.42 -2.41 7.40
CA ARG A 90 9.83 -2.38 7.80
C ARG A 90 10.41 -0.96 7.90
N VAL A 91 9.68 0.05 7.44
CA VAL A 91 10.04 1.47 7.50
C VAL A 91 9.14 2.16 8.53
#